data_AF-A0A6C1S4P8-F1
#
_entry.id   AF-A0A6C1S4P8-F1
#
_cell.length_a   1.000
_cell.length_b   1.000
_cell.length_c   1.000
_cell.angle_alpha   90.00
_cell.angle_beta   90.00
_cell.angle_gamma   90.00
#
_symmetry.space_group_name_H-M   'P 1'
#
loop_
_entity.id
_entity.type
_entity.pdbx_description
1 polymer ?
#
loop_
_entity_poly.entity_id
_entity_poly.type
_entity_poly.pdbx_seq_one_letter_code
_entity_poly.pdbx_strand_id
1 'polypeptide(L)'
;MPGRSRFKQLCRRLNYKLLMEIDFLLIIRGQPHNWNFSNNGYLACQMEKEMHENTGRWSTGYQALKNLARAAFFIFYRRIEVYGRENIPGDGGLIFAANHRNALMDALAVLLTNQYQPVYLARADIFRNRFAAMILRFLKIVPVYRFRDGVGSMGQNEATFEKTSAVLAGGGCIGIMPEGNHGDQKRIRMLKKGIFRIAFRAMDDFRNGHGVRIVPVGLDFTDTRRFREELVVNYGSPIAVSGYMDLYREHPQKGINAIRDELSARMQDLVINIRDEKNYEVDRLLMETGSGTLKKQETGDGPGCSSRFLIQKAFAEAMYEYFDREPSAAEELRDLGGRLLELLNRHGADLTAVRLPGRGRILAAGMLRLLCYPVFLAGAVIHLVPLALIRLALMKLKDPQFISSFKYVLGFVLVPLNYLIAGIILFLTLPAGVAATLLVAMPVTGLLAHWCYRYSERAGRMTAVYRSLVSAPDDRKTVTELADDIAAGLDPVMRSCREKTAINI
;
A
#
# COMPACT_ATOMS: atom_id res chain seq x y z
N MET A 1 -29.55 -53.34 -13.01
CA MET A 1 -30.14 -52.17 -13.71
C MET A 1 -29.05 -51.38 -14.44
N PRO A 2 -29.07 -51.31 -15.78
CA PRO A 2 -28.04 -50.66 -16.58
C PRO A 2 -28.32 -49.16 -16.71
N GLY A 3 -28.00 -48.39 -15.66
CA GLY A 3 -28.17 -46.91 -15.66
C GLY A 3 -26.91 -46.12 -15.28
N ARG A 4 -25.90 -46.75 -14.68
CA ARG A 4 -24.71 -46.05 -14.15
C ARG A 4 -23.58 -45.82 -15.17
N SER A 5 -23.56 -46.52 -16.32
CA SER A 5 -22.50 -46.30 -17.33
C SER A 5 -22.78 -45.10 -18.23
N ARG A 6 -24.05 -44.80 -18.54
CA ARG A 6 -24.43 -43.61 -19.33
C ARG A 6 -24.20 -42.30 -18.59
N PHE A 7 -24.39 -42.23 -17.27
CA PHE A 7 -24.13 -41.02 -16.47
C PHE A 7 -22.63 -40.68 -16.44
N LYS A 8 -21.75 -41.68 -16.26
CA LYS A 8 -20.29 -41.47 -16.32
C LYS A 8 -19.79 -41.08 -17.72
N GLN A 9 -20.44 -41.54 -18.79
CA GLN A 9 -20.15 -41.08 -20.16
C GLN A 9 -20.68 -39.68 -20.45
N LEU A 10 -21.83 -39.30 -19.89
CA LEU A 10 -22.41 -37.96 -20.04
C LEU A 10 -21.58 -36.90 -19.31
N CYS A 11 -21.08 -37.20 -18.11
CA CYS A 11 -20.18 -36.32 -17.36
C CYS A 11 -18.81 -36.13 -18.04
N ARG A 12 -18.35 -37.09 -18.86
CA ARG A 12 -17.11 -36.93 -19.66
C ARG A 12 -17.29 -36.06 -20.90
N ARG A 13 -18.53 -35.87 -21.38
CA ARG A 13 -18.84 -35.03 -22.55
C ARG A 13 -19.28 -33.61 -22.20
N LEU A 14 -19.66 -33.35 -20.96
CA LEU A 14 -19.97 -32.00 -20.49
C LEU A 14 -18.68 -31.27 -20.09
N ASN A 15 -18.39 -30.18 -20.79
CA ASN A 15 -17.26 -29.30 -20.51
C ASN A 15 -17.29 -28.87 -19.02
N TYR A 16 -16.22 -29.14 -18.27
CA TYR A 16 -16.13 -28.94 -16.81
C TYR A 16 -16.47 -27.51 -16.32
N LYS A 17 -16.51 -26.54 -17.24
CA LYS A 17 -16.97 -25.17 -17.00
C LYS A 17 -18.43 -25.09 -16.51
N LEU A 18 -19.31 -25.96 -17.02
CA LEU A 18 -20.73 -25.97 -16.66
C LEU A 18 -20.99 -26.58 -15.28
N LEU A 19 -20.15 -27.53 -14.86
CA LEU A 19 -20.22 -28.15 -13.52
C LEU A 19 -19.81 -27.15 -12.43
N MET A 20 -18.82 -26.28 -12.68
CA MET A 20 -18.45 -25.22 -11.74
C MET A 20 -19.54 -24.15 -11.57
N GLU A 21 -20.28 -23.80 -12.63
CA GLU A 21 -21.39 -22.85 -12.53
C GLU A 21 -22.58 -23.42 -11.75
N ILE A 22 -22.84 -24.73 -11.89
CA ILE A 22 -23.92 -25.42 -11.16
C ILE A 22 -23.58 -25.55 -9.67
N ASP A 23 -22.33 -25.90 -9.30
CA ASP A 23 -21.93 -25.99 -7.89
C ASP A 23 -21.89 -24.61 -7.20
N PHE A 24 -21.52 -23.55 -7.92
CA PHE A 24 -21.56 -22.18 -7.40
C PHE A 24 -23.01 -21.68 -7.17
N LEU A 25 -23.95 -22.07 -8.04
CA LEU A 25 -25.37 -21.75 -7.90
C LEU A 25 -26.08 -22.56 -6.81
N LEU A 26 -25.63 -23.79 -6.55
CA LEU A 26 -26.19 -24.65 -5.49
C LEU A 26 -25.79 -24.19 -4.08
N ILE A 27 -24.60 -23.60 -3.93
CA ILE A 27 -24.14 -22.99 -2.66
C ILE A 27 -24.98 -21.76 -2.27
N ILE A 28 -25.51 -21.01 -3.25
CA ILE A 28 -26.34 -19.82 -3.00
C ILE A 28 -27.79 -20.18 -2.58
N ARG A 29 -28.27 -21.40 -2.88
CA ARG A 29 -29.69 -21.77 -2.72
C ARG A 29 -30.09 -22.44 -1.41
N GLY A 30 -29.17 -22.63 -0.45
CA GLY A 30 -29.51 -22.99 0.93
C GLY A 30 -30.45 -24.20 1.10
N GLN A 31 -30.35 -25.22 0.24
CA GLN A 31 -31.17 -26.43 0.38
C GLN A 31 -30.49 -27.42 1.34
N PRO A 32 -31.19 -27.92 2.37
CA PRO A 32 -30.62 -28.85 3.34
C PRO A 32 -30.69 -30.26 2.77
N HIS A 33 -29.55 -30.81 2.35
CA HIS A 33 -29.40 -32.26 2.19
C HIS A 33 -28.24 -32.76 3.04
N ASN A 34 -28.46 -33.90 3.70
CA ASN A 34 -27.50 -34.58 4.57
C ASN A 34 -26.20 -34.87 3.82
N TRP A 35 -25.16 -34.06 4.07
CA TRP A 35 -23.82 -34.30 3.55
C TRP A 35 -23.08 -35.27 4.47
N ASN A 36 -22.74 -36.44 3.92
CA ASN A 36 -21.82 -37.38 4.55
C ASN A 36 -20.41 -36.76 4.57
N PHE A 37 -19.87 -36.54 5.76
CA PHE A 37 -18.70 -35.69 6.06
C PHE A 37 -17.33 -36.19 5.55
N SER A 38 -17.24 -37.32 4.84
CA SER A 38 -15.94 -37.92 4.43
C SER A 38 -15.41 -37.47 3.06
N ASN A 39 -16.26 -37.04 2.13
CA ASN A 39 -15.83 -36.72 0.75
C ASN A 39 -15.31 -35.28 0.55
N ASN A 40 -15.65 -34.33 1.44
CA ASN A 40 -15.19 -32.94 1.33
C ASN A 40 -13.69 -32.77 1.64
N GLY A 41 -13.09 -33.67 2.41
CA GLY A 41 -11.65 -33.65 2.68
C GLY A 41 -10.81 -33.98 1.45
N TYR A 42 -11.25 -34.92 0.62
CA TYR A 42 -10.52 -35.36 -0.56
C TYR A 42 -10.60 -34.34 -1.70
N LEU A 43 -11.78 -33.78 -1.97
CA LEU A 43 -11.95 -32.71 -2.95
C LEU A 43 -11.21 -31.44 -2.54
N ALA A 44 -11.29 -31.04 -1.26
CA ALA A 44 -10.52 -29.90 -0.76
C ALA A 44 -9.00 -30.14 -0.87
N CYS A 45 -8.53 -31.37 -0.61
CA CYS A 45 -7.12 -31.75 -0.74
C CYS A 45 -6.66 -31.82 -2.21
N GLN A 46 -7.50 -32.30 -3.14
CA GLN A 46 -7.20 -32.28 -4.57
C GLN A 46 -7.20 -30.87 -5.14
N MET A 47 -8.19 -30.05 -4.78
CA MET A 47 -8.20 -28.63 -5.13
C MET A 47 -7.00 -27.89 -4.53
N GLU A 48 -6.59 -28.24 -3.31
CA GLU A 48 -5.38 -27.71 -2.67
C GLU A 48 -4.13 -28.14 -3.46
N LYS A 49 -3.98 -29.42 -3.86
CA LYS A 49 -2.86 -29.86 -4.71
C LYS A 49 -2.84 -29.17 -6.09
N GLU A 50 -3.96 -29.12 -6.81
CA GLU A 50 -4.03 -28.50 -8.15
C GLU A 50 -3.85 -26.97 -8.12
N MET A 51 -4.37 -26.27 -7.11
CA MET A 51 -4.07 -24.85 -6.89
C MET A 51 -2.60 -24.65 -6.54
N HIS A 52 -2.00 -25.58 -5.80
CA HIS A 52 -0.59 -25.54 -5.44
C HIS A 52 0.33 -25.72 -6.66
N GLU A 53 -0.03 -26.56 -7.63
CA GLU A 53 0.71 -26.77 -8.87
C GLU A 53 0.58 -25.58 -9.86
N ASN A 54 -0.54 -24.85 -9.82
CA ASN A 54 -0.81 -23.73 -10.74
C ASN A 54 -0.44 -22.33 -10.21
N THR A 55 0.15 -22.22 -9.01
CA THR A 55 0.30 -20.91 -8.33
C THR A 55 1.14 -19.90 -9.13
N GLY A 56 2.14 -20.36 -9.88
CA GLY A 56 2.97 -19.51 -10.76
C GLY A 56 2.40 -19.26 -12.16
N ARG A 57 1.36 -19.99 -12.58
CA ARG A 57 0.84 -19.92 -13.96
C ARG A 57 -0.10 -18.73 -14.15
N TRP A 58 -0.13 -18.19 -15.36
CA TRP A 58 -1.07 -17.14 -15.71
C TRP A 58 -2.54 -17.61 -15.60
N SER A 59 -3.41 -16.78 -15.03
CA SER A 59 -4.85 -17.06 -14.94
C SER A 59 -5.67 -15.89 -15.48
N THR A 60 -6.54 -16.16 -16.46
CA THR A 60 -7.43 -15.16 -17.06
C THR A 60 -8.48 -14.67 -16.06
N GLY A 61 -9.03 -15.57 -15.24
CA GLY A 61 -9.98 -15.20 -14.18
C GLY A 61 -9.33 -14.31 -13.12
N TYR A 62 -8.09 -14.64 -12.72
CA TYR A 62 -7.30 -13.77 -11.84
C TYR A 62 -7.03 -12.41 -12.51
N GLN A 63 -6.77 -12.38 -13.82
CA GLN A 63 -6.55 -11.13 -14.54
C GLN A 63 -7.80 -10.24 -14.56
N ALA A 64 -8.98 -10.82 -14.76
CA ALA A 64 -10.25 -10.09 -14.69
C ALA A 64 -10.46 -9.50 -13.28
N LEU A 65 -10.25 -10.29 -12.23
CA LEU A 65 -10.30 -9.81 -10.85
C LEU A 65 -9.27 -8.71 -10.58
N LYS A 66 -8.03 -8.87 -11.06
CA LYS A 66 -6.97 -7.88 -10.96
C LYS A 66 -7.36 -6.57 -11.62
N ASN A 67 -8.02 -6.60 -12.78
CA ASN A 67 -8.49 -5.40 -13.47
C ASN A 67 -9.61 -4.70 -12.69
N LEU A 68 -10.56 -5.46 -12.13
CA LEU A 68 -11.63 -4.92 -11.28
C LEU A 68 -11.05 -4.29 -10.00
N ALA A 69 -10.15 -5.00 -9.33
CA ALA A 69 -9.40 -4.49 -8.18
C ALA A 69 -8.62 -3.23 -8.56
N ARG A 70 -7.96 -3.19 -9.74
CA ARG A 70 -7.27 -1.99 -10.23
C ARG A 70 -8.23 -0.81 -10.33
N ALA A 71 -9.41 -0.96 -10.92
CA ALA A 71 -10.38 0.12 -11.01
C ALA A 71 -10.76 0.67 -9.61
N ALA A 72 -11.05 -0.21 -8.66
CA ALA A 72 -11.34 0.19 -7.29
C ALA A 72 -10.14 0.85 -6.58
N PHE A 73 -8.92 0.39 -6.85
CA PHE A 73 -7.68 0.93 -6.27
C PHE A 73 -7.41 2.36 -6.75
N PHE A 74 -7.70 2.66 -8.02
CA PHE A 74 -7.63 4.01 -8.58
C PHE A 74 -8.77 4.92 -8.09
N ILE A 75 -9.89 4.35 -7.63
CA ILE A 75 -10.92 5.09 -6.88
C ILE A 75 -10.48 5.30 -5.41
N PHE A 76 -9.73 4.35 -4.84
CA PHE A 76 -9.26 4.42 -3.46
C PHE A 76 -8.22 5.52 -3.26
N TYR A 77 -7.23 5.59 -4.15
CA TYR A 77 -6.22 6.65 -4.13
C TYR A 77 -6.65 7.83 -4.98
N ARG A 78 -6.36 9.05 -4.50
CA ARG A 78 -6.66 10.26 -5.27
C ARG A 78 -5.81 10.41 -6.50
N ARG A 79 -4.56 10.04 -6.38
CA ARG A 79 -3.56 10.06 -7.43
C ARG A 79 -2.60 8.91 -7.17
N ILE A 80 -2.28 8.18 -8.22
CA ILE A 80 -1.24 7.15 -8.22
C ILE A 80 -0.24 7.58 -9.29
N GLU A 81 0.99 7.83 -8.87
CA GLU A 81 2.09 8.13 -9.78
C GLU A 81 3.03 6.93 -9.81
N VAL A 82 3.46 6.55 -11.01
CA VAL A 82 4.31 5.39 -11.20
C VAL A 82 5.50 5.77 -12.06
N TYR A 83 6.70 5.59 -11.51
CA TYR A 83 7.98 5.91 -12.14
C TYR A 83 8.79 4.63 -12.37
N GLY A 84 9.65 4.63 -13.40
CA GLY A 84 10.55 3.52 -13.67
C GLY A 84 9.86 2.25 -14.17
N ARG A 85 8.66 2.34 -14.76
CA ARG A 85 7.95 1.15 -15.28
C ARG A 85 8.76 0.42 -16.35
N GLU A 86 9.55 1.16 -17.10
CA GLU A 86 10.53 0.70 -18.08
C GLU A 86 11.64 -0.17 -17.48
N ASN A 87 11.91 -0.03 -16.17
CA ASN A 87 12.89 -0.87 -15.46
C ASN A 87 12.35 -2.29 -15.18
N ILE A 88 11.05 -2.52 -15.35
CA ILE A 88 10.45 -3.84 -15.14
C ILE A 88 10.82 -4.73 -16.35
N PRO A 89 11.66 -5.75 -16.18
CA PRO A 89 12.08 -6.57 -17.31
C PRO A 89 10.88 -7.32 -17.91
N GLY A 90 10.90 -7.51 -19.23
CA GLY A 90 9.82 -8.21 -19.96
C GLY A 90 9.82 -9.73 -19.80
N ASP A 91 10.94 -10.31 -19.38
CA ASP A 91 11.20 -11.75 -19.37
C ASP A 91 11.98 -12.18 -18.12
N GLY A 92 12.27 -13.50 -18.02
CA GLY A 92 13.01 -14.08 -16.91
C GLY A 92 12.21 -14.17 -15.60
N GLY A 93 12.84 -14.69 -14.54
CA GLY A 93 12.24 -14.75 -13.22
C GLY A 93 12.32 -13.40 -12.53
N LEU A 94 11.21 -12.89 -11.97
CA LEU A 94 11.18 -11.56 -11.35
C LEU A 94 10.82 -11.61 -9.87
N ILE A 95 11.57 -10.89 -9.05
CA ILE A 95 11.23 -10.61 -7.65
C ILE A 95 10.98 -9.12 -7.50
N PHE A 96 9.74 -8.71 -7.25
CA PHE A 96 9.42 -7.35 -6.81
C PHE A 96 9.67 -7.24 -5.31
N ALA A 97 10.63 -6.40 -4.92
CA ALA A 97 11.03 -6.18 -3.55
C ALA A 97 10.63 -4.77 -3.10
N ALA A 98 9.52 -4.65 -2.35
CA ALA A 98 8.96 -3.36 -1.93
C ALA A 98 9.16 -3.05 -0.45
N ASN A 99 9.29 -1.78 -0.08
CA ASN A 99 9.25 -1.38 1.33
C ASN A 99 7.85 -1.63 1.94
N HIS A 100 7.77 -1.78 3.26
CA HIS A 100 6.55 -2.25 3.94
C HIS A 100 5.98 -1.24 4.94
N ARG A 101 5.04 -0.40 4.51
CA ARG A 101 4.41 0.63 5.35
C ARG A 101 2.92 0.45 5.59
N ASN A 102 2.22 -0.20 4.68
CA ASN A 102 0.76 -0.17 4.60
C ASN A 102 0.13 -1.56 4.44
N ALA A 103 0.76 -2.57 5.04
CA ALA A 103 0.26 -3.95 5.07
C ALA A 103 -0.12 -4.48 3.67
N LEU A 104 -1.39 -4.83 3.44
CA LEU A 104 -1.86 -5.36 2.15
C LEU A 104 -1.79 -4.33 1.03
N MET A 105 -1.93 -3.03 1.33
CA MET A 105 -1.93 -1.98 0.31
C MET A 105 -0.57 -1.87 -0.38
N ASP A 106 0.53 -2.24 0.28
CA ASP A 106 1.87 -2.30 -0.34
C ASP A 106 1.90 -3.36 -1.44
N ALA A 107 1.42 -4.57 -1.13
CA ALA A 107 1.33 -5.66 -2.10
C ALA A 107 0.41 -5.30 -3.27
N LEU A 108 -0.74 -4.67 -2.99
CA LEU A 108 -1.67 -4.20 -4.02
C LEU A 108 -1.08 -3.09 -4.88
N ALA A 109 -0.29 -2.17 -4.30
CA ALA A 109 0.38 -1.11 -5.05
C ALA A 109 1.29 -1.71 -6.13
N VAL A 110 2.10 -2.70 -5.77
CA VAL A 110 2.94 -3.42 -6.74
C VAL A 110 2.05 -4.18 -7.74
N LEU A 111 1.17 -5.07 -7.26
CA LEU A 111 0.32 -5.93 -8.09
C LEU A 111 -0.43 -5.13 -9.17
N LEU A 112 -1.08 -4.04 -8.76
CA LEU A 112 -2.02 -3.30 -9.60
C LEU A 112 -1.33 -2.26 -10.51
N THR A 113 -0.05 -1.98 -10.32
CA THR A 113 0.72 -1.03 -11.15
C THR A 113 1.71 -1.68 -12.12
N ASN A 114 1.78 -3.01 -12.16
CA ASN A 114 2.54 -3.79 -13.15
C ASN A 114 1.65 -4.76 -13.96
N GLN A 115 2.25 -5.40 -14.98
CA GLN A 115 1.57 -6.33 -15.89
C GLN A 115 1.48 -7.78 -15.38
N TYR A 116 2.33 -8.19 -14.44
CA TYR A 116 2.49 -9.58 -14.00
C TYR A 116 1.44 -10.04 -12.97
N GLN A 117 1.42 -11.33 -12.64
CA GLN A 117 0.60 -11.89 -11.55
C GLN A 117 1.52 -12.47 -10.47
N PRO A 118 2.19 -11.63 -9.65
CA PRO A 118 3.18 -12.10 -8.70
C PRO A 118 2.57 -13.02 -7.65
N VAL A 119 3.32 -14.06 -7.28
CA VAL A 119 3.04 -14.87 -6.10
C VAL A 119 3.57 -14.13 -4.87
N TYR A 120 2.74 -13.89 -3.87
CA TYR A 120 3.14 -13.17 -2.65
C TYR A 120 3.45 -14.13 -1.51
N LEU A 121 4.42 -13.77 -0.68
CA LEU A 121 4.69 -14.48 0.57
C LEU A 121 4.10 -13.70 1.73
N ALA A 122 3.29 -14.35 2.57
CA ALA A 122 2.70 -13.74 3.75
C ALA A 122 2.86 -14.64 4.98
N ARG A 123 2.83 -14.06 6.19
CA ARG A 123 3.03 -14.80 7.44
C ARG A 123 2.06 -15.98 7.56
N ALA A 124 2.52 -17.11 8.05
CA ALA A 124 1.68 -18.31 8.16
C ALA A 124 0.48 -18.18 9.13
N ASP A 125 0.51 -17.27 10.09
CA ASP A 125 -0.56 -17.06 11.09
C ASP A 125 -1.91 -16.68 10.47
N ILE A 126 -1.90 -15.97 9.32
CA ILE A 126 -3.14 -15.59 8.61
C ILE A 126 -3.81 -16.79 7.92
N PHE A 127 -3.10 -17.91 7.73
CA PHE A 127 -3.60 -19.13 7.10
C PHE A 127 -4.27 -20.11 8.08
N ARG A 128 -4.34 -19.77 9.37
CA ARG A 128 -4.93 -20.65 10.41
C ARG A 128 -6.39 -21.03 10.12
N ASN A 129 -7.16 -20.14 9.49
CA ASN A 129 -8.54 -20.42 9.09
C ASN A 129 -8.59 -21.02 7.69
N ARG A 130 -9.23 -22.18 7.51
CA ARG A 130 -9.33 -22.89 6.23
C ARG A 130 -9.94 -22.05 5.11
N PHE A 131 -10.97 -21.26 5.41
CA PHE A 131 -11.61 -20.38 4.43
C PHE A 131 -10.68 -19.21 4.04
N ALA A 132 -10.00 -18.61 5.02
CA ALA A 132 -9.01 -17.58 4.73
C ALA A 132 -7.84 -18.14 3.90
N ALA A 133 -7.32 -19.32 4.25
CA ALA A 133 -6.26 -19.98 3.50
C ALA A 133 -6.67 -20.29 2.05
N MET A 134 -7.91 -20.72 1.82
CA MET A 134 -8.47 -20.93 0.48
C MET A 134 -8.44 -19.62 -0.35
N ILE A 135 -8.95 -18.52 0.22
CA ILE A 135 -8.97 -17.21 -0.46
C ILE A 135 -7.54 -16.73 -0.73
N LEU A 136 -6.64 -16.79 0.25
CA LEU A 136 -5.26 -16.34 0.11
C LEU A 136 -4.53 -17.11 -0.99
N ARG A 137 -4.71 -18.43 -1.06
CA ARG A 137 -4.14 -19.24 -2.13
C ARG A 137 -4.71 -18.90 -3.50
N PHE A 138 -6.01 -18.57 -3.59
CA PHE A 138 -6.62 -18.10 -4.83
C PHE A 138 -6.04 -16.77 -5.28
N LEU A 139 -5.72 -15.91 -4.33
CA LEU A 139 -4.99 -14.67 -4.53
C LEU A 139 -3.48 -14.86 -4.75
N LYS A 140 -3.02 -16.10 -4.99
CA LYS A 140 -1.60 -16.45 -5.19
C LYS A 140 -0.69 -16.05 -4.02
N ILE A 141 -1.19 -16.16 -2.80
CA ILE A 141 -0.43 -15.88 -1.58
C ILE A 141 -0.05 -17.21 -0.93
N VAL A 142 1.25 -17.40 -0.66
CA VAL A 142 1.81 -18.58 0.00
C VAL A 142 2.30 -18.23 1.41
N PRO A 143 2.17 -19.16 2.39
CA PRO A 143 2.61 -18.92 3.75
C PRO A 143 4.14 -18.91 3.86
N VAL A 144 4.69 -18.03 4.69
CA VAL A 144 6.08 -18.06 5.14
C VAL A 144 6.12 -18.06 6.66
N TYR A 145 6.98 -18.91 7.22
CA TYR A 145 7.07 -19.16 8.65
C TYR A 145 8.29 -18.45 9.23
N ARG A 146 8.14 -17.88 10.41
CA ARG A 146 9.23 -17.24 11.16
C ARG A 146 9.80 -18.23 12.17
N PHE A 147 11.05 -18.05 12.56
CA PHE A 147 11.69 -18.87 13.60
C PHE A 147 10.90 -18.95 14.91
N ARG A 148 10.15 -17.89 15.26
CA ARG A 148 9.29 -17.85 16.46
C ARG A 148 8.02 -18.71 16.35
N ASP A 149 7.71 -19.24 15.17
CA ASP A 149 6.52 -20.07 14.93
C ASP A 149 6.74 -21.57 15.26
N GLY A 150 7.93 -21.93 15.79
CA GLY A 150 8.27 -23.26 16.32
C GLY A 150 9.19 -24.09 15.41
N VAL A 151 9.96 -25.04 15.98
CA VAL A 151 11.00 -25.82 15.28
C VAL A 151 10.45 -26.66 14.11
N GLY A 152 9.20 -27.13 14.19
CA GLY A 152 8.50 -27.84 13.12
C GLY A 152 8.17 -27.00 11.87
N SER A 153 8.40 -25.69 11.91
CA SER A 153 8.16 -24.76 10.79
C SER A 153 9.30 -24.72 9.76
N MET A 154 10.49 -25.27 10.08
CA MET A 154 11.65 -25.26 9.17
C MET A 154 11.39 -26.07 7.90
N GLY A 155 10.79 -27.27 8.02
CA GLY A 155 10.43 -28.08 6.85
C GLY A 155 9.31 -27.47 5.98
N GLN A 156 8.43 -26.65 6.57
CA GLN A 156 7.35 -25.96 5.85
C GLN A 156 7.85 -24.74 5.08
N ASN A 157 8.88 -24.06 5.59
CA ASN A 157 9.60 -23.03 4.83
C ASN A 157 10.33 -23.62 3.63
N GLU A 158 10.91 -24.81 3.77
CA GLU A 158 11.62 -25.46 2.66
C GLU A 158 10.69 -25.73 1.46
N ALA A 159 9.50 -26.29 1.71
CA ALA A 159 8.49 -26.50 0.66
C ALA A 159 8.02 -25.17 0.02
N THR A 160 7.90 -24.10 0.82
CA THR A 160 7.56 -22.77 0.30
C THR A 160 8.68 -22.23 -0.57
N PHE A 161 9.93 -22.39 -0.15
CA PHE A 161 11.12 -21.92 -0.87
C PHE A 161 11.31 -22.69 -2.16
N GLU A 162 11.13 -24.01 -2.15
CA GLU A 162 11.14 -24.85 -3.35
C GLU A 162 10.10 -24.39 -4.36
N LYS A 163 8.84 -24.24 -3.91
CA LYS A 163 7.75 -23.79 -4.78
C LYS A 163 8.00 -22.42 -5.39
N THR A 164 8.43 -21.46 -4.57
CA THR A 164 8.72 -20.10 -5.04
C THR A 164 9.94 -20.05 -5.96
N SER A 165 10.96 -20.87 -5.68
CA SER A 165 12.11 -21.00 -6.57
C SER A 165 11.71 -21.58 -7.92
N ALA A 166 10.85 -22.60 -7.94
CA ALA A 166 10.31 -23.18 -9.17
C ALA A 166 9.46 -22.18 -9.99
N VAL A 167 8.68 -21.31 -9.32
CA VAL A 167 7.96 -20.21 -10.00
C VAL A 167 8.94 -19.29 -10.71
N LEU A 168 10.03 -18.88 -10.04
CA LEU A 168 11.04 -18.01 -10.65
C LEU A 168 11.82 -18.72 -11.76
N ALA A 169 12.23 -19.97 -11.56
CA ALA A 169 12.92 -20.80 -12.54
C ALA A 169 12.11 -20.99 -13.84
N GLY A 170 10.78 -21.00 -13.73
CA GLY A 170 9.85 -21.02 -14.86
C GLY A 170 9.59 -19.66 -15.52
N GLY A 171 10.32 -18.59 -15.17
CA GLY A 171 10.09 -17.23 -15.68
C GLY A 171 8.89 -16.51 -15.06
N GLY A 172 8.40 -16.99 -13.92
CA GLY A 172 7.31 -16.37 -13.17
C GLY A 172 7.77 -15.20 -12.30
N CYS A 173 6.83 -14.64 -11.53
CA CYS A 173 7.11 -13.49 -10.69
C CYS A 173 6.69 -13.71 -9.23
N ILE A 174 7.43 -13.10 -8.33
CA ILE A 174 7.18 -13.08 -6.89
C ILE A 174 7.12 -11.65 -6.40
N GLY A 175 6.21 -11.37 -5.47
CA GLY A 175 6.16 -10.11 -4.74
C GLY A 175 6.51 -10.35 -3.27
N ILE A 176 7.40 -9.53 -2.72
CA ILE A 176 7.74 -9.61 -1.31
C ILE A 176 8.09 -8.25 -0.73
N MET A 177 7.86 -8.12 0.57
CA MET A 177 8.33 -7.01 1.37
C MET A 177 9.50 -7.51 2.22
N PRO A 178 10.76 -7.34 1.78
CA PRO A 178 11.92 -8.00 2.38
C PRO A 178 12.26 -7.54 3.79
N GLU A 179 11.68 -6.43 4.29
CA GLU A 179 11.80 -6.00 5.70
C GLU A 179 11.19 -7.02 6.68
N GLY A 180 10.19 -7.79 6.21
CA GLY A 180 9.57 -8.87 6.96
C GLY A 180 8.60 -8.43 8.06
N ASN A 181 8.42 -7.14 8.31
CA ASN A 181 7.37 -6.51 9.12
C ASN A 181 7.01 -5.14 8.51
N HIS A 182 5.89 -4.52 8.92
CA HIS A 182 5.49 -3.20 8.45
C HIS A 182 5.69 -2.12 9.52
N GLY A 183 5.84 -0.86 9.12
CA GLY A 183 6.11 0.28 10.01
C GLY A 183 5.76 1.59 9.31
N ASP A 184 5.40 2.63 10.05
CA ASP A 184 4.92 3.89 9.45
C ASP A 184 6.03 4.90 9.12
N GLN A 185 7.25 4.68 9.62
CA GLN A 185 8.40 5.55 9.38
C GLN A 185 8.82 5.57 7.89
N LYS A 186 9.21 6.75 7.39
CA LYS A 186 9.80 6.96 6.05
C LYS A 186 11.28 6.54 6.05
N ARG A 187 11.55 5.24 6.13
CA ARG A 187 12.91 4.66 6.08
C ARG A 187 12.89 3.19 5.66
N ILE A 188 14.00 2.71 5.12
CA ILE A 188 14.19 1.28 4.85
C ILE A 188 14.76 0.60 6.09
N ARG A 189 14.08 -0.44 6.58
CA ARG A 189 14.59 -1.29 7.68
C ARG A 189 15.48 -2.41 7.16
N MET A 190 16.14 -3.11 8.08
CA MET A 190 16.99 -4.25 7.76
C MET A 190 16.22 -5.34 6.99
N LEU A 191 16.73 -5.67 5.80
CA LEU A 191 16.17 -6.70 4.94
C LEU A 191 16.47 -8.13 5.45
N LYS A 192 15.48 -9.01 5.37
CA LYS A 192 15.58 -10.43 5.72
C LYS A 192 16.21 -11.23 4.58
N LYS A 193 16.98 -12.26 4.95
CA LYS A 193 17.80 -13.03 4.00
C LYS A 193 17.04 -14.08 3.18
N GLY A 194 15.80 -14.42 3.56
CA GLY A 194 15.05 -15.54 2.98
C GLY A 194 14.82 -15.40 1.47
N ILE A 195 14.56 -14.19 0.98
CA ILE A 195 14.30 -13.96 -0.45
C ILE A 195 15.52 -14.23 -1.33
N PHE A 196 16.72 -13.89 -0.86
CA PHE A 196 17.94 -14.12 -1.64
C PHE A 196 18.26 -15.61 -1.75
N ARG A 197 17.93 -16.41 -0.71
CA ARG A 197 18.04 -17.87 -0.78
C ARG A 197 17.12 -18.46 -1.86
N ILE A 198 15.89 -17.96 -1.96
CA ILE A 198 14.94 -18.34 -3.02
C ILE A 198 15.50 -17.93 -4.39
N ALA A 199 16.04 -16.71 -4.50
CA ALA A 199 16.59 -16.19 -5.75
C ALA A 199 17.79 -17.02 -6.25
N PHE A 200 18.75 -17.34 -5.38
CA PHE A 200 19.91 -18.17 -5.71
C PHE A 200 19.50 -19.60 -6.06
N ARG A 201 18.59 -20.22 -5.28
CA ARG A 201 18.09 -21.57 -5.61
C ARG A 201 17.40 -21.59 -6.97
N ALA A 202 16.59 -20.59 -7.28
CA ALA A 202 15.93 -20.49 -8.57
C ALA A 202 16.92 -20.38 -9.74
N MET A 203 18.09 -19.78 -9.53
CA MET A 203 19.14 -19.69 -10.55
C MET A 203 19.74 -21.05 -10.89
N ASP A 204 19.88 -21.97 -9.93
CA ASP A 204 20.41 -23.32 -10.17
C ASP A 204 19.45 -24.15 -11.04
N ASP A 205 18.15 -23.93 -10.90
CA ASP A 205 17.10 -24.62 -11.67
C ASP A 205 16.70 -23.86 -12.96
N PHE A 206 17.27 -22.68 -13.21
CA PHE A 206 16.89 -21.81 -14.32
C PHE A 206 17.44 -22.34 -15.64
N ARG A 207 16.57 -22.80 -16.54
CA ARG A 207 17.00 -23.49 -17.76
C ARG A 207 17.23 -22.58 -18.97
N ASN A 208 16.43 -21.52 -19.13
CA ASN A 208 16.42 -20.68 -20.34
C ASN A 208 16.07 -19.22 -20.05
N GLY A 209 16.84 -18.26 -20.57
CA GLY A 209 16.54 -16.82 -20.50
C GLY A 209 17.54 -16.01 -19.67
N HIS A 210 17.19 -14.77 -19.34
CA HIS A 210 18.06 -13.83 -18.60
C HIS A 210 18.15 -14.07 -17.07
N GLY A 211 17.83 -15.29 -16.61
CA GLY A 211 17.89 -15.67 -15.20
C GLY A 211 16.84 -14.98 -14.32
N VAL A 212 17.17 -14.86 -13.03
CA VAL A 212 16.36 -14.20 -12.02
C VAL A 212 16.87 -12.77 -11.79
N ARG A 213 15.95 -11.81 -11.71
CA ARG A 213 16.25 -10.42 -11.39
C ARG A 213 15.38 -9.93 -10.23
N ILE A 214 15.96 -9.09 -9.37
CA ILE A 214 15.26 -8.42 -8.28
C ILE A 214 14.98 -6.97 -8.69
N VAL A 215 13.72 -6.59 -8.77
CA VAL A 215 13.28 -5.22 -9.04
C VAL A 215 13.03 -4.53 -7.69
N PRO A 216 13.89 -3.58 -7.26
CA PRO A 216 13.63 -2.78 -6.08
C PRO A 216 12.42 -1.86 -6.33
N VAL A 217 11.53 -1.76 -5.34
CA VAL A 217 10.34 -0.92 -5.42
C VAL A 217 10.25 -0.01 -4.20
N GLY A 218 10.16 1.30 -4.43
CA GLY A 218 9.89 2.30 -3.41
C GLY A 218 8.42 2.74 -3.44
N LEU A 219 7.76 2.64 -2.29
CA LEU A 219 6.38 3.05 -2.07
C LEU A 219 6.35 4.22 -1.09
N ASP A 220 5.76 5.33 -1.50
CA ASP A 220 5.45 6.44 -0.60
C ASP A 220 3.96 6.77 -0.59
N PHE A 221 3.42 6.91 0.61
CA PHE A 221 2.03 7.30 0.84
C PHE A 221 2.02 8.64 1.56
N THR A 222 1.13 9.55 1.13
CA THR A 222 0.82 10.77 1.90
C THR A 222 0.31 10.42 3.29
N ASP A 223 -0.59 9.43 3.37
CA ASP A 223 -1.14 8.90 4.61
C ASP A 223 -1.55 7.44 4.35
N THR A 224 -1.16 6.54 5.23
CA THR A 224 -1.36 5.09 5.05
C THR A 224 -2.77 4.64 5.43
N ARG A 225 -3.57 5.47 6.11
CA ARG A 225 -4.83 5.08 6.75
C ARG A 225 -6.05 5.70 6.08
N ARG A 226 -5.90 6.85 5.44
CA ARG A 226 -7.01 7.64 4.90
C ARG A 226 -7.37 7.26 3.45
N PHE A 227 -8.64 7.49 3.10
CA PHE A 227 -9.18 7.29 1.76
C PHE A 227 -8.95 8.55 0.91
N ARG A 228 -8.65 8.36 -0.38
CA ARG A 228 -8.31 9.42 -1.34
C ARG A 228 -7.06 10.22 -1.00
N GLU A 229 -6.06 9.49 -0.52
CA GLU A 229 -4.69 9.97 -0.38
C GLU A 229 -3.88 9.68 -1.64
N GLU A 230 -2.62 10.09 -1.67
CA GLU A 230 -1.75 9.92 -2.83
C GLU A 230 -0.73 8.80 -2.57
N LEU A 231 -0.39 8.09 -3.65
CA LEU A 231 0.57 6.99 -3.68
C LEU A 231 1.58 7.23 -4.81
N VAL A 232 2.87 7.13 -4.47
CA VAL A 232 3.97 7.07 -5.43
C VAL A 232 4.54 5.64 -5.44
N VAL A 233 4.74 5.10 -6.63
CA VAL A 233 5.38 3.79 -6.86
C VAL A 233 6.61 4.00 -7.76
N ASN A 234 7.80 3.78 -7.22
CA ASN A 234 9.07 3.89 -7.94
C ASN A 234 9.65 2.50 -8.18
N TYR A 235 9.77 2.09 -9.44
CA TYR A 235 10.48 0.88 -9.83
C TYR A 235 11.92 1.22 -10.18
N GLY A 236 12.89 0.74 -9.40
CA GLY A 236 14.31 0.97 -9.67
C GLY A 236 14.90 -0.03 -10.65
N SER A 237 16.14 0.23 -11.06
CA SER A 237 16.88 -0.64 -11.97
C SER A 237 17.01 -2.05 -11.40
N PRO A 238 16.74 -3.10 -12.19
CA PRO A 238 16.79 -4.48 -11.73
C PRO A 238 18.21 -4.90 -11.34
N ILE A 239 18.32 -5.74 -10.32
CA ILE A 239 19.56 -6.40 -9.88
C ILE A 239 19.57 -7.80 -10.48
N ALA A 240 20.58 -8.12 -11.28
CA ALA A 240 20.74 -9.47 -11.84
C ALA A 240 21.36 -10.40 -10.78
N VAL A 241 20.66 -11.49 -10.44
CA VAL A 241 21.14 -12.45 -9.42
C VAL A 241 22.39 -13.19 -9.93
N SER A 242 22.52 -13.37 -11.25
CA SER A 242 23.68 -13.96 -11.91
C SER A 242 25.00 -13.31 -11.50
N GLY A 243 25.02 -11.98 -11.30
CA GLY A 243 26.23 -11.24 -10.91
C GLY A 243 26.80 -11.61 -9.53
N TYR A 244 26.07 -12.39 -8.73
CA TYR A 244 26.49 -12.82 -7.39
C TYR A 244 26.62 -14.34 -7.26
N MET A 245 26.39 -15.10 -8.33
CA MET A 245 26.39 -16.57 -8.27
C MET A 245 27.76 -17.14 -7.89
N ASP A 246 28.85 -16.57 -8.41
CA ASP A 246 30.19 -17.06 -8.13
C ASP A 246 30.55 -16.85 -6.65
N LEU A 247 30.32 -15.63 -6.14
CA LEU A 247 30.51 -15.32 -4.72
C LEU A 247 29.60 -16.18 -3.82
N TYR A 248 28.37 -16.46 -4.26
CA TYR A 248 27.45 -17.32 -3.52
C TYR A 248 27.93 -18.78 -3.49
N ARG A 249 28.46 -19.32 -4.60
CA ARG A 249 28.97 -20.69 -4.68
C ARG A 249 30.20 -20.90 -3.82
N GLU A 250 31.12 -19.94 -3.82
CA GLU A 250 32.32 -19.98 -2.96
C GLU A 250 31.98 -19.73 -1.49
N HIS A 251 31.14 -18.72 -1.24
CA HIS A 251 30.84 -18.21 0.10
C HIS A 251 29.36 -17.79 0.22
N PRO A 252 28.43 -18.73 0.48
CA PRO A 252 26.98 -18.47 0.43
C PRO A 252 26.53 -17.28 1.29
N GLN A 253 27.10 -17.12 2.48
CA GLN A 253 26.76 -16.01 3.37
C GLN A 253 27.22 -14.65 2.82
N LYS A 254 28.41 -14.58 2.19
CA LYS A 254 28.93 -13.36 1.58
C LYS A 254 28.09 -12.98 0.36
N GLY A 255 27.76 -13.94 -0.51
CA GLY A 255 26.89 -13.71 -1.66
C GLY A 255 25.51 -13.17 -1.26
N ILE A 256 24.87 -13.78 -0.26
CA ILE A 256 23.58 -13.31 0.28
C ILE A 256 23.69 -11.90 0.88
N ASN A 257 24.74 -11.60 1.64
CA ASN A 257 24.89 -10.28 2.23
C ASN A 257 25.15 -9.21 1.15
N ALA A 258 25.96 -9.51 0.13
CA ALA A 258 26.28 -8.58 -0.94
C ALA A 258 25.03 -8.15 -1.72
N ILE A 259 24.23 -9.11 -2.22
CA ILE A 259 23.00 -8.79 -2.95
C ILE A 259 21.94 -8.12 -2.05
N ARG A 260 21.92 -8.46 -0.75
CA ARG A 260 21.04 -7.81 0.23
C ARG A 260 21.42 -6.34 0.41
N ASP A 261 22.71 -6.07 0.54
CA ASP A 261 23.21 -4.72 0.81
C ASP A 261 23.00 -3.83 -0.43
N GLU A 262 23.22 -4.37 -1.62
CA GLU A 262 22.87 -3.66 -2.87
C GLU A 262 21.36 -3.42 -2.98
N LEU A 263 20.51 -4.42 -2.71
CA LEU A 263 19.06 -4.21 -2.72
C LEU A 263 18.64 -3.14 -1.71
N SER A 264 19.21 -3.15 -0.51
CA SER A 264 18.94 -2.17 0.53
C SER A 264 19.32 -0.76 0.07
N ALA A 265 20.50 -0.59 -0.53
CA ALA A 265 20.94 0.70 -1.07
C ALA A 265 19.99 1.20 -2.17
N ARG A 266 19.71 0.36 -3.18
CA ARG A 266 18.79 0.73 -4.27
C ARG A 266 17.38 1.05 -3.79
N MET A 267 16.88 0.38 -2.75
CA MET A 267 15.57 0.70 -2.16
C MET A 267 15.56 2.05 -1.42
N GLN A 268 16.66 2.41 -0.75
CA GLN A 268 16.78 3.71 -0.08
C GLN A 268 16.71 4.87 -1.08
N ASP A 269 17.28 4.68 -2.27
CA ASP A 269 17.24 5.66 -3.37
C ASP A 269 15.86 5.81 -4.03
N LEU A 270 14.88 4.98 -3.68
CA LEU A 270 13.52 5.00 -4.28
C LEU A 270 12.46 5.55 -3.31
N VAL A 271 12.83 5.87 -2.08
CA VAL A 271 11.93 6.37 -1.03
C VAL A 271 12.46 7.64 -0.40
N ILE A 272 11.62 8.33 0.36
CA ILE A 272 12.11 9.32 1.33
C ILE A 272 12.73 8.54 2.48
N ASN A 273 14.02 8.72 2.74
CA ASN A 273 14.77 7.95 3.72
C ASN A 273 15.28 8.82 4.87
N ILE A 274 14.55 8.83 5.98
CA ILE A 274 14.91 9.47 7.25
C ILE A 274 15.79 8.49 8.04
N ARG A 275 17.11 8.75 8.05
CA ARG A 275 18.14 7.81 8.51
C ARG A 275 18.16 7.63 10.03
N ASP A 276 17.92 8.70 10.78
CA ASP A 276 18.00 8.70 12.24
C ASP A 276 16.69 8.22 12.89
N GLU A 277 16.74 7.04 13.49
CA GLU A 277 15.59 6.45 14.18
C GLU A 277 15.27 7.14 15.52
N LYS A 278 16.28 7.66 16.22
CA LYS A 278 16.10 8.31 17.53
C LYS A 278 15.46 9.69 17.37
N ASN A 279 15.92 10.44 16.36
CA ASN A 279 15.45 11.79 16.07
C ASN A 279 14.37 11.84 14.98
N TYR A 280 13.71 10.71 14.67
CA TYR A 280 12.84 10.58 13.49
C TYR A 280 11.78 11.68 13.37
N GLU A 281 11.03 12.00 14.42
CA GLU A 281 9.95 13.01 14.34
C GLU A 281 10.49 14.43 14.14
N VAL A 282 11.66 14.72 14.71
CA VAL A 282 12.34 16.01 14.55
C VAL A 282 12.92 16.12 13.15
N ASP A 283 13.68 15.14 12.68
CA ASP A 283 14.25 15.12 11.33
C ASP A 283 13.13 15.16 10.26
N ARG A 284 12.00 14.50 10.52
CA ARG A 284 10.80 14.60 9.68
C ARG A 284 10.24 16.02 9.67
N LEU A 285 10.12 16.67 10.83
CA LEU A 285 9.64 18.05 10.94
C LEU A 285 10.56 19.02 10.16
N LEU A 286 11.87 18.88 10.33
CA LEU A 286 12.89 19.68 9.62
C LEU A 286 12.77 19.49 8.11
N MET A 287 12.68 18.24 7.64
CA MET A 287 12.47 17.92 6.23
C MET A 287 11.15 18.51 5.70
N GLU A 288 10.03 18.37 6.42
CA GLU A 288 8.73 18.93 6.00
C GLU A 288 8.74 20.47 5.98
N THR A 289 9.45 21.10 6.92
CA THR A 289 9.60 22.56 7.01
C THR A 289 10.41 23.09 5.83
N GLY A 290 11.62 22.57 5.62
CA GLY A 290 12.50 23.05 4.56
C GLY A 290 11.97 22.75 3.15
N SER A 291 11.49 21.52 2.90
CA SER A 291 10.87 21.17 1.61
C SER A 291 9.61 21.98 1.31
N GLY A 292 8.84 22.33 2.34
CA GLY A 292 7.66 23.20 2.21
C GLY A 292 8.02 24.64 1.85
N THR A 293 9.12 25.17 2.40
CA THR A 293 9.66 26.50 2.05
C THR A 293 10.17 26.51 0.61
N LEU A 294 10.95 25.50 0.22
CA LEU A 294 11.48 25.36 -1.14
C LEU A 294 10.35 25.35 -2.18
N LYS A 295 9.32 24.52 -1.97
CA LYS A 295 8.20 24.39 -2.90
C LYS A 295 7.47 25.73 -3.13
N LYS A 296 7.26 26.52 -2.07
CA LYS A 296 6.62 27.84 -2.16
C LYS A 296 7.43 28.83 -2.99
N GLN A 297 8.76 28.75 -2.92
CA GLN A 297 9.67 29.63 -3.65
C GLN A 297 9.73 29.27 -5.14
N GLU A 298 9.62 27.98 -5.50
CA GLU A 298 9.85 27.52 -6.88
C GLU A 298 8.60 27.37 -7.75
N THR A 299 7.44 26.98 -7.19
CA THR A 299 6.32 26.49 -8.03
C THR A 299 5.02 27.28 -7.96
N GLY A 300 4.93 28.32 -7.12
CA GLY A 300 3.61 28.87 -6.74
C GLY A 300 2.70 27.78 -6.14
N ASP A 301 1.45 28.10 -5.81
CA ASP A 301 0.51 27.17 -5.14
C ASP A 301 -0.05 26.04 -6.05
N GLY A 302 0.74 25.53 -7.00
CA GLY A 302 0.34 24.49 -7.96
C GLY A 302 0.35 23.06 -7.37
N PRO A 303 -0.69 22.23 -7.63
CA PRO A 303 -0.76 20.87 -7.10
C PRO A 303 -0.09 19.85 -8.02
N GLY A 304 1.09 19.36 -7.62
CA GLY A 304 1.69 18.13 -8.14
C GLY A 304 2.24 17.28 -7.00
N CYS A 305 1.79 16.04 -6.86
CA CYS A 305 2.35 15.06 -5.91
C CYS A 305 3.77 14.67 -6.34
N SER A 306 4.00 14.62 -7.65
CA SER A 306 5.32 14.48 -8.30
C SER A 306 6.34 15.46 -7.73
N SER A 307 6.02 16.76 -7.68
CA SER A 307 6.93 17.74 -7.08
C SER A 307 7.11 17.50 -5.59
N ARG A 308 6.06 17.15 -4.83
CA ARG A 308 6.19 16.97 -3.37
C ARG A 308 7.10 15.81 -3.01
N PHE A 309 6.87 14.62 -3.57
CA PHE A 309 7.69 13.45 -3.26
C PHE A 309 9.15 13.67 -3.69
N LEU A 310 9.38 14.14 -4.92
CA LEU A 310 10.73 14.37 -5.44
C LEU A 310 11.47 15.44 -4.63
N ILE A 311 10.81 16.57 -4.31
CA ILE A 311 11.40 17.62 -3.46
C ILE A 311 11.71 17.08 -2.06
N GLN A 312 10.78 16.35 -1.42
CA GLN A 312 11.03 15.81 -0.07
C GLN A 312 12.17 14.79 -0.06
N LYS A 313 12.26 13.95 -1.09
CA LYS A 313 13.35 12.99 -1.25
C LYS A 313 14.69 13.70 -1.43
N ALA A 314 14.79 14.61 -2.40
CA ALA A 314 16.00 15.38 -2.66
C ALA A 314 16.41 16.23 -1.44
N PHE A 315 15.43 16.80 -0.74
CA PHE A 315 15.67 17.55 0.48
C PHE A 315 16.19 16.66 1.61
N ALA A 316 15.60 15.49 1.83
CA ALA A 316 16.09 14.55 2.84
C ALA A 316 17.52 14.09 2.56
N GLU A 317 17.86 13.83 1.30
CA GLU A 317 19.23 13.49 0.88
C GLU A 317 20.21 14.64 1.16
N ALA A 318 19.89 15.86 0.72
CA ALA A 318 20.71 17.05 0.97
C ALA A 318 20.84 17.35 2.48
N MET A 319 19.78 17.13 3.26
CA MET A 319 19.75 17.34 4.70
C MET A 319 20.73 16.40 5.40
N TYR A 320 20.70 15.10 5.09
CA TYR A 320 21.64 14.16 5.71
C TYR A 320 23.08 14.35 5.24
N GLU A 321 23.31 14.71 3.98
CA GLU A 321 24.66 15.08 3.53
C GLU A 321 25.19 16.33 4.24
N TYR A 322 24.32 17.27 4.59
CA TYR A 322 24.68 18.42 5.40
C TYR A 322 24.95 18.01 6.85
N PHE A 323 24.09 17.19 7.45
CA PHE A 323 24.27 16.71 8.82
C PHE A 323 25.53 15.85 9.00
N ASP A 324 25.88 15.05 7.99
CA ASP A 324 27.10 14.24 7.97
C ASP A 324 28.36 15.14 7.88
N ARG A 325 28.28 16.31 7.23
CA ARG A 325 29.38 17.28 7.09
C ARG A 325 29.49 18.22 8.29
N GLU A 326 28.37 18.65 8.87
CA GLU A 326 28.30 19.60 9.98
C GLU A 326 27.47 19.04 11.15
N PRO A 327 28.03 18.09 11.94
CA PRO A 327 27.30 17.46 13.04
C PRO A 327 26.79 18.45 14.11
N SER A 328 27.54 19.52 14.38
CA SER A 328 27.14 20.54 15.34
C SER A 328 25.90 21.32 14.88
N ALA A 329 25.83 21.67 13.59
CA ALA A 329 24.66 22.32 13.01
C ALA A 329 23.45 21.37 12.99
N ALA A 330 23.67 20.07 12.79
CA ALA A 330 22.62 19.06 12.90
C ALA A 330 22.03 18.98 14.32
N GLU A 331 22.88 19.01 15.35
CA GLU A 331 22.43 19.03 16.75
C GLU A 331 21.65 20.30 17.09
N GLU A 332 22.12 21.47 16.65
CA GLU A 332 21.43 22.75 16.84
C GLU A 332 20.05 22.76 16.15
N LEU A 333 19.97 22.33 14.88
CA LEU A 333 18.71 22.22 14.16
C LEU A 333 17.74 21.23 14.82
N ARG A 334 18.26 20.15 15.39
CA ARG A 334 17.43 19.17 16.13
C ARG A 334 16.93 19.72 17.46
N ASP A 335 17.70 20.55 18.16
CA ASP A 335 17.21 21.25 19.36
C ASP A 335 16.07 22.21 19.01
N LEU A 336 16.27 23.07 18.00
CA LEU A 336 15.24 23.99 17.51
C LEU A 336 13.99 23.22 17.05
N GLY A 337 14.18 22.17 16.26
CA GLY A 337 13.09 21.30 15.79
C GLY A 337 12.36 20.58 16.92
N GLY A 338 13.09 20.13 17.96
CA GLY A 338 12.52 19.51 19.15
C GLY A 338 11.63 20.47 19.93
N ARG A 339 12.11 21.69 20.17
CA ARG A 339 11.34 22.77 20.83
C ARG A 339 10.09 23.13 20.03
N LEU A 340 10.21 23.26 18.71
CA LEU A 340 9.06 23.53 17.85
C LEU A 340 8.05 22.37 17.88
N LEU A 341 8.53 21.12 17.81
CA LEU A 341 7.68 19.93 17.86
C LEU A 341 6.88 19.85 19.16
N GLU A 342 7.53 20.12 20.30
CA GLU A 342 6.87 20.15 21.61
C GLU A 342 5.75 21.21 21.64
N LEU A 343 6.03 22.41 21.13
CA LEU A 343 5.08 23.51 21.11
C LEU A 343 3.89 23.20 20.19
N LEU A 344 4.14 22.65 19.00
CA LEU A 344 3.08 22.19 18.09
C LEU A 344 2.22 21.12 18.74
N ASN A 345 2.82 20.13 19.41
CA ASN A 345 2.10 19.06 20.11
C ASN A 345 1.22 19.60 21.24
N ARG A 346 1.70 20.58 22.01
CA ARG A 346 0.93 21.25 23.08
C ARG A 346 -0.38 21.86 22.58
N HIS A 347 -0.38 22.38 21.35
CA HIS A 347 -1.55 22.99 20.71
C HIS A 347 -2.32 22.05 19.78
N GLY A 348 -1.92 20.78 19.66
CA GLY A 348 -2.49 19.85 18.67
C GLY A 348 -2.35 20.37 17.22
N ALA A 349 -1.29 21.14 16.98
CA ALA A 349 -1.00 21.81 15.73
C ALA A 349 -0.02 20.99 14.87
N ASP A 350 0.03 21.32 13.59
CA ASP A 350 1.04 20.88 12.64
C ASP A 350 1.76 22.12 12.07
N LEU A 351 2.64 21.94 11.08
CA LEU A 351 3.35 23.03 10.41
C LEU A 351 2.43 24.11 9.79
N THR A 352 1.12 23.88 9.67
CA THR A 352 0.18 24.95 9.27
C THR A 352 0.06 26.05 10.33
N ALA A 353 0.45 25.81 11.58
CA ALA A 353 0.48 26.81 12.65
C ALA A 353 1.56 27.88 12.46
N VAL A 354 2.64 27.59 11.74
CA VAL A 354 3.74 28.53 11.49
C VAL A 354 3.25 29.84 10.86
N ARG A 355 2.24 29.75 9.98
CA ARG A 355 1.56 30.92 9.42
C ARG A 355 0.06 30.75 9.55
N LEU A 356 -0.48 31.24 10.66
CA LEU A 356 -1.91 31.20 10.91
C LEU A 356 -2.69 31.94 9.82
N PRO A 357 -3.82 31.38 9.35
CA PRO A 357 -4.70 32.06 8.43
C PRO A 357 -5.33 33.31 9.06
N GLY A 358 -5.59 34.33 8.23
CA GLY A 358 -6.33 35.52 8.67
C GLY A 358 -7.77 35.19 9.11
N ARG A 359 -8.34 36.05 9.98
CA ARG A 359 -9.71 35.88 10.52
C ARG A 359 -10.77 35.65 9.44
N GLY A 360 -10.70 36.41 8.33
CA GLY A 360 -11.62 36.24 7.20
C GLY A 360 -11.57 34.85 6.58
N ARG A 361 -10.38 34.24 6.48
CA ARG A 361 -10.22 32.87 5.95
C ARG A 361 -10.78 31.82 6.92
N ILE A 362 -10.67 32.03 8.23
CA ILE A 362 -11.32 31.19 9.24
C ILE A 362 -12.85 31.29 9.11
N LEU A 363 -13.39 32.50 9.00
CA LEU A 363 -14.83 32.73 8.85
C LEU A 363 -15.37 32.09 7.57
N ALA A 364 -14.71 32.33 6.43
CA ALA A 364 -15.06 31.73 5.16
C ALA A 364 -15.02 30.20 5.21
N ALA A 365 -14.04 29.61 5.89
CA ALA A 365 -13.97 28.17 6.07
C ALA A 365 -15.12 27.62 6.94
N GLY A 366 -15.55 28.38 7.95
CA GLY A 366 -16.74 28.09 8.73
C GLY A 366 -18.03 28.12 7.89
N MET A 367 -18.21 29.15 7.06
CA MET A 367 -19.36 29.27 6.16
C MET A 367 -19.40 28.14 5.13
N LEU A 368 -18.27 27.83 4.50
CA LEU A 368 -18.20 26.74 3.52
C LEU A 368 -18.48 25.38 4.19
N ARG A 369 -18.09 25.19 5.45
CA ARG A 369 -18.44 23.97 6.20
C ARG A 369 -19.96 23.83 6.40
N LEU A 370 -20.67 24.93 6.68
CA LEU A 370 -22.13 24.92 6.77
C LEU A 370 -22.77 24.60 5.42
N LEU A 371 -22.28 25.20 4.34
CA LEU A 371 -22.75 24.92 2.98
C LEU A 371 -22.48 23.48 2.54
N CYS A 372 -21.37 22.89 2.97
CA CYS A 372 -21.02 21.49 2.69
C CYS A 372 -21.92 20.48 3.44
N TYR A 373 -22.61 20.89 4.50
CA TYR A 373 -23.28 19.96 5.41
C TYR A 373 -24.43 19.18 4.75
N PRO A 374 -25.35 19.79 3.96
CA PRO A 374 -26.41 19.05 3.26
C PRO A 374 -25.86 18.00 2.28
N VAL A 375 -24.80 18.35 1.53
CA VAL A 375 -24.15 17.43 0.57
C VAL A 375 -23.51 16.26 1.31
N PHE A 376 -22.79 16.53 2.41
CA PHE A 376 -22.24 15.50 3.28
C PHE A 376 -23.34 14.58 3.81
N LEU A 377 -24.44 15.12 4.33
CA LEU A 377 -25.53 14.33 4.89
C LEU A 377 -26.19 13.44 3.83
N ALA A 378 -26.49 13.97 2.65
CA ALA A 378 -27.07 13.19 1.55
C ALA A 378 -26.18 12.00 1.16
N GLY A 379 -24.88 12.23 0.94
CA GLY A 379 -23.95 11.15 0.63
C GLY A 379 -23.74 10.18 1.79
N ALA A 380 -23.73 10.67 3.04
CA ALA A 380 -23.61 9.83 4.22
C ALA A 380 -24.82 8.89 4.40
N VAL A 381 -26.04 9.36 4.10
CA VAL A 381 -27.26 8.54 4.16
C VAL A 381 -27.22 7.45 3.10
N ILE A 382 -26.89 7.78 1.84
CA ILE A 382 -26.79 6.81 0.74
C ILE A 382 -25.76 5.69 1.06
N HIS A 383 -24.68 6.04 1.75
CA HIS A 383 -23.59 5.13 2.08
C HIS A 383 -23.58 4.69 3.55
N LEU A 384 -24.68 4.89 4.29
CA LEU A 384 -24.72 4.66 5.74
C LEU A 384 -24.38 3.21 6.09
N VAL A 385 -25.02 2.26 5.40
CA VAL A 385 -24.84 0.83 5.63
C VAL A 385 -23.39 0.38 5.39
N PRO A 386 -22.78 0.59 4.20
CA PRO A 386 -21.40 0.19 3.98
C PRO A 386 -20.43 0.90 4.93
N LEU A 387 -20.60 2.20 5.20
CA LEU A 387 -19.73 2.95 6.10
C LEU A 387 -19.83 2.46 7.55
N ALA A 388 -21.03 2.13 8.04
CA ALA A 388 -21.23 1.60 9.37
C ALA A 388 -20.56 0.22 9.54
N LEU A 389 -20.73 -0.68 8.57
CA LEU A 389 -20.11 -2.01 8.60
C LEU A 389 -18.57 -1.92 8.54
N ILE A 390 -18.03 -1.05 7.68
CA ILE A 390 -16.59 -0.77 7.64
C ILE A 390 -16.12 -0.26 9.01
N ARG A 391 -16.82 0.71 9.60
CA ARG A 391 -16.46 1.26 10.92
C ARG A 391 -16.45 0.19 12.01
N LEU A 392 -17.47 -0.68 12.06
CA LEU A 392 -17.55 -1.78 13.02
C LEU A 392 -16.40 -2.77 12.87
N ALA A 393 -16.00 -3.08 11.63
CA ALA A 393 -14.83 -3.92 11.37
C ALA A 393 -13.52 -3.24 11.83
N LEU A 394 -13.36 -1.95 11.54
CA LEU A 394 -12.17 -1.18 11.93
C LEU A 394 -12.01 -1.06 13.45
N MET A 395 -13.10 -1.03 14.23
CA MET A 395 -13.03 -0.98 15.69
C MET A 395 -12.38 -2.22 16.32
N LYS A 396 -12.34 -3.36 15.59
CA LYS A 396 -11.69 -4.60 16.05
C LYS A 396 -10.20 -4.66 15.70
N LEU A 397 -9.71 -3.72 14.90
CA LEU A 397 -8.31 -3.70 14.47
C LEU A 397 -7.44 -3.03 15.54
N LYS A 398 -6.47 -3.79 16.03
CA LYS A 398 -5.43 -3.28 16.94
C LYS A 398 -4.28 -2.62 16.18
N ASP A 399 -4.07 -3.05 14.95
CA ASP A 399 -2.93 -2.68 14.12
C ASP A 399 -3.33 -1.59 13.11
N PRO A 400 -2.79 -0.37 13.23
CA PRO A 400 -3.20 0.76 12.40
C PRO A 400 -2.77 0.62 10.93
N GLN A 401 -1.75 -0.20 10.62
CA GLN A 401 -1.29 -0.41 9.24
C GLN A 401 -2.30 -1.20 8.40
N PHE A 402 -3.26 -1.90 9.02
CA PHE A 402 -4.34 -2.60 8.31
C PHE A 402 -5.57 -1.73 8.01
N ILE A 403 -5.64 -0.49 8.52
CA ILE A 403 -6.85 0.33 8.39
C ILE A 403 -7.26 0.55 6.93
N SER A 404 -6.32 0.96 6.08
CA SER A 404 -6.58 1.16 4.64
C SER A 404 -6.89 -0.15 3.92
N SER A 405 -6.19 -1.22 4.29
CA SER A 405 -6.39 -2.58 3.76
C SER A 405 -7.84 -3.02 3.96
N PHE A 406 -8.38 -2.86 5.17
CA PHE A 406 -9.77 -3.21 5.48
C PHE A 406 -10.76 -2.26 4.80
N LYS A 407 -10.50 -0.94 4.80
CA LYS A 407 -11.34 0.02 4.06
C LYS A 407 -11.44 -0.34 2.59
N TYR A 408 -10.33 -0.71 1.97
CA TYR A 408 -10.27 -1.09 0.57
C TYR A 408 -11.02 -2.40 0.31
N VAL A 409 -10.70 -3.47 1.02
CA VAL A 409 -11.32 -4.80 0.81
C VAL A 409 -12.82 -4.77 1.10
N LEU A 410 -13.24 -4.18 2.23
CA LEU A 410 -14.65 -4.09 2.57
C LEU A 410 -15.38 -3.11 1.64
N GLY A 411 -14.76 -1.99 1.28
CA GLY A 411 -15.34 -1.05 0.31
C GLY A 411 -15.55 -1.68 -1.07
N PHE A 412 -14.60 -2.51 -1.52
CA PHE A 412 -14.66 -3.25 -2.78
C PHE A 412 -15.88 -4.18 -2.88
N VAL A 413 -16.35 -4.70 -1.75
CA VAL A 413 -17.50 -5.63 -1.69
C VAL A 413 -18.79 -4.91 -1.32
N LEU A 414 -18.77 -4.12 -0.24
CA LEU A 414 -19.98 -3.55 0.36
C LEU A 414 -20.55 -2.39 -0.46
N VAL A 415 -19.73 -1.58 -1.14
CA VAL A 415 -20.24 -0.44 -1.92
C VAL A 415 -20.98 -0.90 -3.17
N PRO A 416 -20.43 -1.80 -4.03
CA PRO A 416 -21.21 -2.33 -5.17
C PRO A 416 -22.46 -3.07 -4.73
N LEU A 417 -22.41 -3.83 -3.63
CA LEU A 417 -23.59 -4.51 -3.09
C LEU A 417 -24.66 -3.51 -2.64
N ASN A 418 -24.27 -2.42 -1.97
CA ASN A 418 -25.18 -1.33 -1.60
C ASN A 418 -25.86 -0.73 -2.82
N TYR A 419 -25.12 -0.48 -3.91
CA TYR A 419 -25.69 0.05 -5.15
C TYR A 419 -26.57 -0.95 -5.89
N LEU A 420 -26.27 -2.24 -5.83
CA LEU A 420 -27.13 -3.28 -6.40
C LEU A 420 -28.49 -3.29 -5.70
N ILE A 421 -28.50 -3.32 -4.36
CA ILE A 421 -29.72 -3.31 -3.55
C ILE A 421 -30.50 -2.01 -3.78
N ALA A 422 -29.81 -0.87 -3.72
CA ALA A 422 -30.44 0.43 -3.95
C ALA A 422 -31.00 0.54 -5.36
N GLY A 423 -30.29 0.03 -6.37
CA GLY A 423 -30.76 -0.03 -7.75
C GLY A 423 -32.05 -0.84 -7.90
N ILE A 424 -32.10 -2.04 -7.32
CA ILE A 424 -33.32 -2.87 -7.31
C ILE A 424 -34.49 -2.09 -6.70
N ILE A 425 -34.29 -1.46 -5.54
CA ILE A 425 -35.35 -0.68 -4.87
C ILE A 425 -35.80 0.50 -5.74
N LEU A 426 -34.86 1.25 -6.34
CA LEU A 426 -35.17 2.40 -7.19
C LEU A 426 -35.96 1.98 -8.44
N PHE A 427 -35.57 0.91 -9.12
CA PHE A 427 -36.25 0.44 -10.33
C PHE A 427 -37.64 -0.18 -10.05
N LEU A 428 -37.90 -0.62 -8.82
CA LEU A 428 -39.22 -1.09 -8.39
C LEU A 428 -40.16 0.04 -7.96
N THR A 429 -39.62 1.21 -7.60
CA THR A 429 -40.40 2.29 -6.97
C THR A 429 -40.53 3.55 -7.82
N LEU A 430 -39.61 3.78 -8.75
CA LEU A 430 -39.52 5.00 -9.55
C LEU A 430 -39.53 4.70 -11.05
N PRO A 431 -39.92 5.68 -11.89
CA PRO A 431 -39.73 5.59 -13.33
C PRO A 431 -38.28 5.28 -13.70
N ALA A 432 -38.07 4.40 -14.69
CA ALA A 432 -36.75 3.87 -15.04
C ALA A 432 -35.69 4.95 -15.30
N GLY A 433 -36.06 6.07 -15.96
CA GLY A 433 -35.14 7.18 -16.21
C GLY A 433 -34.67 7.88 -14.93
N VAL A 434 -35.56 8.05 -13.96
CA VAL A 434 -35.24 8.66 -12.65
C VAL A 434 -34.37 7.69 -11.84
N ALA A 435 -34.74 6.41 -11.79
CA ALA A 435 -33.99 5.36 -11.10
C ALA A 435 -32.55 5.25 -11.64
N ALA A 436 -32.37 5.22 -12.96
CA ALA A 436 -31.06 5.19 -13.60
C ALA A 436 -30.23 6.44 -13.28
N THR A 437 -30.84 7.63 -13.33
CA THR A 437 -30.17 8.90 -13.02
C THR A 437 -29.66 8.90 -11.57
N LEU A 438 -30.49 8.49 -10.62
CA LEU A 438 -30.12 8.42 -9.20
C LEU A 438 -29.01 7.40 -8.96
N LEU A 439 -29.07 6.22 -9.58
CA LEU A 439 -28.05 5.19 -9.45
C LEU A 439 -26.68 5.67 -9.96
N VAL A 440 -26.64 6.38 -11.09
CA VAL A 440 -25.41 6.98 -11.64
C VAL A 440 -24.88 8.12 -10.75
N ALA A 441 -25.77 8.86 -10.08
CA ALA A 441 -25.38 9.93 -9.17
C ALA A 441 -24.80 9.42 -7.83
N MET A 442 -25.11 8.18 -7.40
CA MET A 442 -24.69 7.64 -6.10
C MET A 442 -23.15 7.68 -5.88
N PRO A 443 -22.30 7.17 -6.79
CA PRO A 443 -20.85 7.26 -6.62
C PRO A 443 -20.35 8.70 -6.48
N VAL A 444 -20.92 9.63 -7.26
CA VAL A 444 -20.53 11.05 -7.25
C VAL A 444 -20.89 11.68 -5.91
N THR A 445 -22.09 11.44 -5.39
CA THR A 445 -22.51 11.95 -4.08
C THR A 445 -21.64 11.39 -2.95
N GLY A 446 -21.19 10.13 -3.04
CA GLY A 446 -20.26 9.54 -2.08
C GLY A 446 -18.89 10.22 -2.08
N LEU A 447 -18.32 10.48 -3.26
CA LEU A 447 -17.04 11.19 -3.39
C LEU A 447 -17.14 12.65 -2.93
N LEU A 448 -18.22 13.35 -3.27
CA LEU A 448 -18.48 14.71 -2.82
C LEU A 448 -18.67 14.78 -1.31
N ALA A 449 -19.43 13.84 -0.72
CA ALA A 449 -19.58 13.78 0.73
C ALA A 449 -18.26 13.52 1.45
N HIS A 450 -17.39 12.65 0.91
CA HIS A 450 -16.03 12.47 1.45
C HIS A 450 -15.21 13.76 1.35
N TRP A 451 -15.28 14.47 0.23
CA TRP A 451 -14.61 15.77 0.07
C TRP A 451 -15.11 16.79 1.10
N CYS A 452 -16.42 16.93 1.27
CA CYS A 452 -17.06 17.80 2.27
C CYS A 452 -16.63 17.42 3.69
N TYR A 453 -16.58 16.12 4.00
CA TYR A 453 -16.11 15.61 5.30
C TYR A 453 -14.65 16.01 5.55
N ARG A 454 -13.76 15.78 4.57
CA ARG A 454 -12.32 16.12 4.67
C ARG A 454 -12.10 17.62 4.79
N TYR A 455 -12.87 18.41 4.05
CA TYR A 455 -12.86 19.86 4.18
C TYR A 455 -13.27 20.29 5.58
N SER A 456 -14.39 19.77 6.10
CA SER A 456 -14.89 20.04 7.44
C SER A 456 -13.89 19.66 8.53
N GLU A 457 -13.23 18.50 8.42
CA GLU A 457 -12.18 18.04 9.34
C GLU A 457 -10.97 19.01 9.33
N ARG A 458 -10.50 19.41 8.15
CA ARG A 458 -9.40 20.37 8.00
C ARG A 458 -9.77 21.75 8.55
N ALA A 459 -10.94 22.27 8.20
CA ALA A 459 -11.42 23.57 8.67
C ALA A 459 -11.63 23.59 10.19
N GLY A 460 -12.15 22.49 10.76
CA GLY A 460 -12.28 22.30 12.20
C GLY A 460 -10.93 22.32 12.92
N ARG A 461 -9.96 21.52 12.46
CA ARG A 461 -8.59 21.53 12.99
C ARG A 461 -7.97 22.93 12.91
N MET A 462 -8.02 23.56 11.74
CA MET A 462 -7.49 24.90 11.52
C MET A 462 -8.11 25.93 12.48
N THR A 463 -9.41 25.85 12.72
CA THR A 463 -10.11 26.72 13.68
C THR A 463 -9.68 26.46 15.12
N ALA A 464 -9.51 25.19 15.51
CA ALA A 464 -9.05 24.82 16.85
C ALA A 464 -7.61 25.32 17.11
N VAL A 465 -6.70 25.07 16.18
CA VAL A 465 -5.31 25.56 16.22
C VAL A 465 -5.28 27.10 16.27
N TYR A 466 -6.06 27.76 15.41
CA TYR A 466 -6.16 29.22 15.42
C TYR A 466 -6.61 29.75 16.78
N ARG A 467 -7.66 29.18 17.38
CA ARG A 467 -8.15 29.60 18.71
C ARG A 467 -7.08 29.39 19.78
N SER A 468 -6.44 28.22 19.80
CA SER A 468 -5.44 27.85 20.81
C SER A 468 -4.22 28.77 20.79
N LEU A 469 -3.69 29.10 19.60
CA LEU A 469 -2.53 29.99 19.46
C LEU A 469 -2.88 31.47 19.61
N VAL A 470 -4.09 31.90 19.23
CA VAL A 470 -4.53 33.29 19.47
C VAL A 470 -4.74 33.55 20.97
N SER A 471 -5.13 32.53 21.75
CA SER A 471 -5.18 32.63 23.22
C SER A 471 -3.81 32.57 23.90
N ALA A 472 -2.74 32.23 23.18
CA ALA A 472 -1.38 32.12 23.70
C ALA A 472 -0.40 32.91 22.80
N PRO A 473 -0.37 34.25 22.91
CA PRO A 473 0.39 35.11 21.99
C PRO A 473 1.90 34.86 22.03
N ASP A 474 2.45 34.52 23.20
CA ASP A 474 3.89 34.23 23.36
C ASP A 474 4.27 32.91 22.68
N ASP A 475 3.47 31.86 22.88
CA ASP A 475 3.66 30.58 22.19
C ASP A 475 3.53 30.76 20.67
N ARG A 476 2.54 31.54 20.21
CA ARG A 476 2.38 31.86 18.78
C ARG A 476 3.59 32.58 18.20
N LYS A 477 4.15 33.55 18.93
CA LYS A 477 5.36 34.27 18.51
C LYS A 477 6.54 33.29 18.41
N THR A 478 6.72 32.47 19.44
CA THR A 478 7.78 31.46 19.53
C THR A 478 7.69 30.41 18.42
N VAL A 479 6.49 29.94 18.07
CA VAL A 479 6.30 29.03 16.91
C VAL A 479 6.83 29.65 15.62
N THR A 480 6.61 30.96 15.43
CA THR A 480 7.03 31.66 14.21
C THR A 480 8.54 31.87 14.22
N GLU A 481 9.09 32.35 15.33
CA GLU A 481 10.53 32.57 15.53
C GLU A 481 11.32 31.27 15.31
N LEU A 482 10.95 30.17 15.98
CA LEU A 482 11.61 28.87 15.82
C LEU A 482 11.54 28.35 14.37
N ALA A 483 10.41 28.53 13.69
CA ALA A 483 10.27 28.07 12.32
C ALA A 483 11.12 28.91 11.34
N ASP A 484 11.26 30.21 11.58
CA ASP A 484 12.12 31.10 10.81
C ASP A 484 13.61 30.78 11.07
N ASP A 485 13.99 30.51 12.33
CA ASP A 485 15.35 30.08 12.70
C ASP A 485 15.71 28.73 12.06
N ILE A 486 14.80 27.75 12.10
CA ILE A 486 14.96 26.46 11.40
C ILE A 486 15.10 26.69 9.88
N ALA A 487 14.27 27.55 9.29
CA ALA A 487 14.35 27.84 7.87
C ALA A 487 15.68 28.49 7.48
N ALA A 488 16.21 29.38 8.32
CA ALA A 488 17.53 29.99 8.14
C ALA A 488 18.66 28.96 8.26
N GLY A 489 18.64 28.11 9.29
CA GLY A 489 19.63 27.04 9.47
C GLY A 489 19.57 25.97 8.37
N LEU A 490 18.43 25.79 7.72
CA LEU A 490 18.26 24.89 6.56
C LEU A 490 18.59 25.56 5.21
N ASP A 491 19.03 26.81 5.16
CA ASP A 491 19.39 27.47 3.89
C ASP A 491 20.49 26.73 3.08
N PRO A 492 21.57 26.22 3.71
CA PRO A 492 22.57 25.42 3.00
C PRO A 492 21.97 24.16 2.37
N VAL A 493 21.04 23.51 3.09
CA VAL A 493 20.31 22.33 2.61
C VAL A 493 19.42 22.68 1.43
N MET A 494 18.65 23.77 1.54
CA MET A 494 17.80 24.25 0.45
C MET A 494 18.61 24.55 -0.80
N ARG A 495 19.75 25.24 -0.67
CA ARG A 495 20.65 25.56 -1.80
C ARG A 495 21.16 24.30 -2.49
N SER A 496 21.69 23.34 -1.72
CA SER A 496 22.15 22.06 -2.26
C SER A 496 21.02 21.26 -2.92
N CYS A 497 19.81 21.30 -2.34
CA CYS A 497 18.64 20.66 -2.92
C CYS A 497 18.30 21.27 -4.29
N ARG A 498 18.32 22.61 -4.44
CA ARG A 498 18.06 23.28 -5.73
C ARG A 498 19.04 22.88 -6.81
N GLU A 499 20.33 22.81 -6.48
CA GLU A 499 21.36 22.37 -7.41
C GLU A 499 21.05 20.95 -7.92
N LYS A 500 20.59 20.06 -7.04
CA LYS A 500 20.23 18.68 -7.41
C LYS A 500 18.91 18.55 -8.17
N THR A 501 17.89 19.34 -7.84
CA THR A 501 16.60 19.29 -8.53
C THR A 501 16.66 20.00 -9.87
N ALA A 502 17.43 21.08 -10.02
CA ALA A 502 17.64 21.76 -11.31
C ALA A 502 18.39 20.91 -12.34
N ILE A 503 19.11 19.86 -11.89
CA ILE A 503 19.78 18.89 -12.77
C ILE A 503 18.83 17.75 -13.19
N ASN A 504 17.70 17.55 -12.50
CA ASN A 504 16.81 16.39 -12.64
C ASN A 504 15.37 16.72 -13.07
N ILE A 505 15.05 17.98 -13.34
CA ILE A 505 13.82 18.46 -14.00
C ILE A 505 14.23 19.04 -15.35
#